data_AF-A0A1T4YVW1-F1
#
_entry.id   AF-A0A1T4YVW1-F1
#
_cell.length_a   1.000
_cell.length_b   1.000
_cell.length_c   1.000
_cell.angle_alpha   90.00
_cell.angle_beta   90.00
_cell.angle_gamma   90.00
#
_symmetry.space_group_name_H-M   'P 1'
#
loop_
_entity.id
_entity.type
_entity.pdbx_description
1 polymer ?
#
loop_
_entity_poly.entity_id
_entity_poly.type
_entity_poly.pdbx_seq_one_letter_code
_entity_poly.pdbx_strand_id
1 'polypeptide(L)'
;MSTEEVVQLPNFAFVHYCHKTYRVTNELYRCIDQFFSTYGIENRTERRKHLLSFLEYSSIKQTENKELINWGGKRLKSEMESYLEDSFVVLYMREKAGSPD
;
A
#
# COMPACT_ATOMS: atom_id res chain seq x y z
N MET A 1 6.12 5.52 15.43
CA MET A 1 6.74 4.29 14.90
C MET A 1 7.18 4.60 13.49
N SER A 2 8.45 4.41 13.16
CA SER A 2 8.95 4.58 11.80
C SER A 2 8.45 3.43 10.92
N THR A 3 8.41 3.64 9.60
CA THR A 3 8.06 2.58 8.64
C THR A 3 8.93 1.34 8.83
N GLU A 4 10.21 1.52 9.12
CA GLU A 4 11.19 0.45 9.34
C GLU A 4 10.86 -0.41 10.57
N GLU A 5 10.39 0.22 11.66
CA GLU A 5 9.94 -0.51 12.85
C GLU A 5 8.66 -1.30 12.57
N VAL A 6 7.70 -0.70 11.86
CA VAL A 6 6.40 -1.30 11.58
C VAL A 6 6.55 -2.53 10.71
N VAL A 7 7.33 -2.48 9.63
CA VAL A 7 7.46 -3.62 8.69
C VAL A 7 8.17 -4.83 9.28
N GLN A 8 8.89 -4.66 10.40
CA GLN A 8 9.55 -5.74 11.14
C GLN A 8 8.63 -6.40 12.18
N LEU A 9 7.44 -5.83 12.45
CA LEU A 9 6.52 -6.36 13.45
C LEU A 9 6.09 -7.81 13.16
N PRO A 10 5.84 -8.63 14.18
CA PRO A 10 5.16 -9.92 14.00
C PRO A 10 3.87 -9.79 13.19
N ASN A 11 3.48 -10.85 12.45
CA ASN A 11 2.33 -10.79 11.53
C ASN A 11 1.06 -10.25 12.19
N PHE A 12 0.72 -10.74 13.38
CA PHE A 12 -0.45 -10.27 14.12
C PHE A 12 -0.36 -8.77 14.45
N ALA A 13 0.79 -8.30 14.95
CA ALA A 13 1.01 -6.90 15.29
C ALA A 13 0.97 -5.99 14.06
N PHE A 14 1.53 -6.43 12.93
CA PHE A 14 1.48 -5.69 11.67
C PHE A 14 0.06 -5.55 11.14
N VAL A 15 -0.72 -6.64 11.11
CA VAL A 15 -2.11 -6.61 10.68
C VAL A 15 -2.95 -5.73 11.62
N HIS A 16 -2.72 -5.84 12.93
CA HIS A 16 -3.39 -4.99 13.91
C HIS A 16 -3.08 -3.51 13.70
N TYR A 17 -1.82 -3.17 13.41
CA TYR A 17 -1.41 -1.82 13.04
C TYR A 17 -2.16 -1.34 11.79
N CYS A 18 -2.19 -2.15 10.72
CA CYS A 18 -2.90 -1.78 9.48
C CYS A 18 -4.40 -1.55 9.72
N HIS A 19 -5.02 -2.39 10.54
CA HIS A 19 -6.43 -2.24 10.91
C HIS A 19 -6.68 -0.96 11.72
N LYS A 20 -5.83 -0.63 12.70
CA LYS A 20 -6.01 0.56 13.54
C LYS A 20 -5.73 1.87 12.80
N THR A 21 -4.67 1.90 11.99
CA THR A 21 -4.20 3.12 11.33
C THR A 21 -5.00 3.42 10.06
N TYR A 22 -5.25 2.39 9.24
CA TYR A 22 -5.85 2.55 7.91
C TYR A 22 -7.26 1.98 7.79
N ARG A 23 -7.85 1.44 8.87
CA ARG A 23 -9.19 0.81 8.87
C ARG A 23 -9.35 -0.26 7.79
N VAL A 24 -8.28 -1.03 7.58
CA VAL A 24 -8.22 -2.12 6.61
C VAL A 24 -8.69 -3.41 7.26
N THR A 25 -9.62 -4.12 6.61
CA THR A 25 -10.07 -5.44 7.07
C THR A 25 -8.99 -6.50 6.85
N ASN A 26 -9.07 -7.60 7.59
CA ASN A 26 -8.14 -8.73 7.41
C ASN A 26 -8.20 -9.31 5.99
N GLU A 27 -9.37 -9.31 5.36
CA GLU A 27 -9.57 -9.78 3.99
C GLU A 27 -8.91 -8.85 3.00
N LEU A 28 -9.12 -7.54 3.13
CA LEU A 28 -8.51 -6.53 2.28
C LEU A 28 -6.97 -6.56 2.40
N TYR A 29 -6.46 -6.68 3.62
CA TYR A 29 -5.03 -6.89 3.88
C TYR A 29 -4.49 -8.08 3.08
N ARG A 30 -5.15 -9.25 3.17
CA ARG A 30 -4.70 -10.46 2.47
C ARG A 30 -4.75 -10.29 0.96
N CYS A 31 -5.77 -9.62 0.43
CA CYS A 31 -5.86 -9.35 -1.00
C CYS A 31 -4.72 -8.46 -1.49
N ILE A 32 -4.38 -7.40 -0.74
CA ILE A 32 -3.27 -6.49 -1.08
C ILE A 32 -1.93 -7.22 -0.97
N ASP A 33 -1.70 -7.98 0.11
CA ASP A 33 -0.49 -8.79 0.29
C ASP A 33 -0.35 -9.82 -0.84
N GLN A 34 -1.43 -10.53 -1.19
CA GLN A 34 -1.43 -11.50 -2.28
C GLN A 34 -1.16 -10.85 -3.63
N PHE A 35 -1.72 -9.66 -3.89
CA PHE A 35 -1.46 -8.92 -5.13
C PHE A 35 0.04 -8.64 -5.29
N PHE A 36 0.68 -8.05 -4.28
CA PHE A 36 2.11 -7.74 -4.35
C PHE A 36 2.98 -9.00 -4.43
N SER A 37 2.57 -10.09 -3.75
CA SER A 37 3.24 -11.38 -3.89
C SER A 37 3.12 -11.94 -5.31
N THR A 38 1.95 -11.80 -5.95
CA THR A 38 1.71 -12.27 -7.33
C THR A 38 2.46 -11.40 -8.35
N TYR A 39 2.69 -10.13 -8.01
CA TYR A 39 3.50 -9.21 -8.80
C TYR A 39 5.03 -9.48 -8.69
N GLY A 40 5.45 -10.47 -7.91
CA GLY A 40 6.85 -10.89 -7.78
C GLY A 40 7.59 -10.32 -6.56
N ILE A 41 6.90 -9.65 -5.63
CA ILE A 41 7.51 -9.12 -4.40
C ILE A 41 7.52 -10.21 -3.31
N GLU A 42 8.50 -11.09 -3.38
CA GLU A 42 8.61 -12.25 -2.49
C GLU A 42 9.04 -11.87 -1.07
N ASN A 43 9.95 -10.88 -0.95
CA ASN A 43 10.46 -10.45 0.34
C ASN A 43 9.33 -9.83 1.19
N ARG A 44 9.05 -10.45 2.33
CA ARG A 44 7.98 -10.04 3.25
C ARG A 44 8.12 -8.59 3.72
N THR A 45 9.33 -8.14 4.00
CA THR A 45 9.57 -6.77 4.49
C THR A 45 9.30 -5.76 3.40
N GLU A 46 9.79 -6.01 2.18
CA GLU A 46 9.53 -5.16 1.01
C GLU A 46 8.04 -5.12 0.68
N ARG A 47 7.37 -6.28 0.68
CA ARG A 47 5.93 -6.36 0.45
C ARG A 47 5.13 -5.54 1.45
N ARG A 48 5.54 -5.55 2.72
CA ARG A 48 4.94 -4.72 3.77
C ARG A 48 5.17 -3.23 3.57
N LYS A 49 6.34 -2.82 3.06
CA LYS A 49 6.59 -1.42 2.69
C LYS A 49 5.63 -0.98 1.59
N HIS A 50 5.49 -1.79 0.53
CA HIS A 50 4.56 -1.50 -0.57
C HIS A 50 3.11 -1.48 -0.09
N LEU A 51 2.72 -2.42 0.77
CA LEU A 51 1.39 -2.43 1.39
C LEU A 51 1.13 -1.15 2.17
N LEU A 52 2.05 -0.73 3.06
CA LEU A 52 1.90 0.53 3.80
C LEU A 52 1.83 1.74 2.87
N SER A 53 2.69 1.79 1.85
CA SER A 53 2.70 2.88 0.86
C SER A 53 1.39 2.98 0.10
N PHE A 54 0.81 1.84 -0.30
CA PHE A 54 -0.48 1.80 -0.96
C PHE A 54 -1.61 2.26 -0.02
N LEU A 55 -1.63 1.78 1.23
CA LEU A 55 -2.63 2.21 2.21
C LEU A 55 -2.56 3.71 2.51
N GLU A 56 -1.35 4.26 2.61
CA GLU A 56 -1.13 5.70 2.78
C GLU A 56 -1.69 6.49 1.60
N TYR A 57 -1.30 6.12 0.37
CA TYR A 57 -1.79 6.74 -0.87
C TYR A 57 -3.33 6.75 -0.94
N SER A 58 -3.94 5.60 -0.65
CA SER A 58 -5.39 5.47 -0.70
C SER A 58 -6.11 6.15 0.46
N SER A 59 -5.44 6.36 1.59
CA SER A 59 -5.99 7.15 2.70
C SER A 59 -6.01 8.64 2.37
N ILE A 60 -4.99 9.14 1.67
CA ILE A 60 -4.90 10.53 1.19
C ILE A 60 -5.99 10.81 0.15
N LYS A 61 -6.27 9.86 -0.76
CA LYS A 61 -7.36 9.98 -1.74
C LYS A 61 -8.77 9.97 -1.11
N GLN A 62 -8.92 9.42 0.09
CA GLN A 62 -10.20 9.34 0.80
C GLN A 62 -10.38 10.53 1.75
N THR A 63 -10.46 11.75 1.19
CA THR A 63 -10.49 13.00 1.96
C THR A 63 -11.81 13.30 2.68
N GLU A 64 -12.90 12.55 2.45
CA GLU A 64 -14.24 12.97 2.94
C GLU A 64 -15.07 11.94 3.72
N ASN A 65 -14.71 10.65 3.76
CA ASN A 65 -15.49 9.66 4.52
C ASN A 65 -14.59 8.72 5.35
N LYS A 66 -14.67 8.87 6.68
CA LYS A 66 -13.92 8.09 7.70
C LYS A 66 -14.47 6.67 7.90
N GLU A 67 -15.21 6.12 6.95
CA GLU A 67 -15.77 4.78 7.05
C GLU A 67 -14.71 3.71 6.78
N LEU A 68 -14.98 2.47 7.22
CA LEU A 68 -14.11 1.33 6.97
C LEU A 68 -13.82 1.19 5.47
N ILE A 69 -12.56 0.96 5.11
CA ILE A 69 -12.20 0.71 3.71
C ILE A 69 -12.75 -0.67 3.34
N ASN A 70 -13.96 -0.69 2.79
CA ASN A 70 -14.57 -1.89 2.22
C ASN A 70 -14.57 -1.78 0.70
N TRP A 71 -13.41 -2.02 0.09
CA TRP A 71 -13.34 -2.10 -1.37
C TRP A 71 -13.75 -3.50 -1.82
N GLY A 72 -14.83 -3.57 -2.59
CA GLY A 72 -15.13 -4.78 -3.36
C GLY A 72 -13.98 -5.11 -4.32
N GLY A 73 -13.78 -6.40 -4.64
CA GLY A 73 -12.59 -6.89 -5.37
C GLY A 73 -12.29 -6.17 -6.69
N LYS A 74 -13.30 -5.72 -7.44
CA LYS A 74 -13.11 -4.92 -8.67
C LYS A 74 -12.55 -3.52 -8.38
N ARG A 75 -13.02 -2.86 -7.32
CA ARG A 75 -12.55 -1.53 -6.92
C ARG A 75 -11.13 -1.57 -6.39
N LEU A 76 -10.79 -2.59 -5.58
CA LEU A 76 -9.42 -2.79 -5.10
C LEU A 76 -8.44 -2.91 -6.26
N LYS A 77 -8.74 -3.76 -7.25
CA LYS A 77 -7.85 -3.96 -8.40
C LYS A 77 -7.58 -2.65 -9.15
N SER A 78 -8.63 -1.87 -9.43
CA SER A 78 -8.50 -0.57 -10.11
C SER A 78 -7.66 0.42 -9.30
N GLU A 79 -7.84 0.50 -7.98
CA GLU A 79 -7.03 1.38 -7.13
C GLU A 79 -5.56 0.94 -7.09
N MET A 80 -5.29 -0.36 -7.11
CA MET A 80 -3.92 -0.88 -7.19
C MET A 80 -3.26 -0.58 -8.53
N GLU A 81 -3.99 -0.71 -9.64
CA GLU A 81 -3.51 -0.32 -10.97
C GLU A 81 -3.20 1.18 -11.02
N SER A 82 -4.10 2.04 -10.54
CA SER A 82 -3.86 3.48 -10.44
C SER A 82 -2.67 3.82 -9.54
N TYR A 83 -2.49 3.13 -8.41
CA TYR A 83 -1.31 3.31 -7.56
C TYR A 83 -0.02 2.94 -8.29
N LEU A 84 -0.01 1.84 -9.05
CA LEU A 84 1.16 1.43 -9.83
C LEU A 84 1.48 2.44 -10.92
N GLU A 85 0.46 2.90 -11.67
CA GLU A 85 0.62 3.93 -12.70
C GLU A 85 1.14 5.24 -12.11
N ASP A 86 0.52 5.76 -11.05
CA ASP A 86 0.95 6.98 -10.38
C ASP A 86 2.36 6.83 -9.79
N SER A 87 2.69 5.68 -9.19
CA SER A 87 4.02 5.40 -8.68
C SER A 87 5.05 5.33 -9.81
N PHE A 88 4.71 4.77 -10.97
CA PHE A 88 5.60 4.74 -12.13
C PHE A 88 5.82 6.14 -12.70
N VAL A 89 4.76 6.95 -12.78
CA VAL A 89 4.82 8.35 -13.22
C VAL A 89 5.70 9.17 -12.28
N VAL A 90 5.57 9.00 -10.96
CA VAL A 90 6.42 9.71 -9.99
C VAL A 90 7.88 9.29 -10.10
N LEU A 91 8.17 8.00 -10.29
CA LEU A 91 9.54 7.50 -10.49
C LEU A 91 10.14 8.03 -11.81
N TYR A 92 9.38 7.99 -12.90
CA TYR A 92 9.78 8.54 -14.20
C TYR A 92 10.03 10.05 -14.13
N MET A 93 9.15 10.81 -13.48
CA MET A 93 9.32 12.26 -13.30
C MET A 93 10.54 12.59 -12.42
N ARG A 94 10.83 11.79 -11.38
CA ARG A 94 12.03 11.96 -10.54
C ARG A 94 13.32 11.65 -11.29
N GLU A 95 13.33 10.60 -12.12
CA GLU A 95 14.48 10.29 -12.99
C GLU A 95 14.75 11.44 -13.97
N LYS A 96 13.70 12.00 -14.57
CA LYS A 96 13.81 13.16 -15.47
C LYS A 96 14.20 14.47 -14.77
N ALA A 97 13.80 14.66 -13.51
CA ALA A 97 14.19 15.83 -12.73
C ALA A 97 15.62 15.71 -12.13
N GLY A 98 16.18 14.50 -12.08
CA GLY A 98 17.49 14.19 -11.52
C GLY A 98 18.64 14.16 -12.53
N SER A 99 18.40 14.46 -13.81
CA SER A 99 19.47 14.75 -14.78
C SER A 99 19.67 16.26 -14.87
N PRO A 100 20.64 16.86 -14.15
CA PRO A 100 21.20 18.12 -14.58
C PRO A 100 22.03 17.85 -15.85
N ASP A 101 21.75 18.60 -16.91
CA ASP A 101 22.69 18.80 -18.02
C ASP A 101 24.01 19.40 -17.51
#